data_AF-A0A506PMY0-F1
#
_entry.id   AF-A0A506PMY0-F1
#
_cell.length_a   1.000
_cell.length_b   1.000
_cell.length_c   1.000
_cell.angle_alpha   90.00
_cell.angle_beta   90.00
_cell.angle_gamma   90.00
#
_symmetry.space_group_name_H-M   'P 1'
#
loop_
_entity.id
_entity.type
_entity.pdbx_description
1 polymer ?
#
loop_
_entity_poly.entity_id
_entity_poly.type
_entity_poly.pdbx_seq_one_letter_code
_entity_poly.pdbx_strand_id
1 'polypeptide(L)' 'MEIVDAIENQFRFDNAIDVNKINVIVNEGIAELTGTVNNIKAKERATKLTEDIKNLKKI' A
#
# COMPACT_ATOMS: atom_id res chain seq x y z
N MET A 1 5.32 -12.37 9.77
CA MET A 1 4.52 -11.61 8.80
C MET A 1 5.32 -10.36 8.49
N GLU A 2 5.82 -10.25 7.27
CA GLU A 2 6.42 -9.00 6.81
C GLU A 2 5.33 -7.94 6.61
N ILE A 3 5.68 -6.68 6.80
CA ILE A 3 4.75 -5.56 6.61
C ILE A 3 4.28 -5.50 5.15
N VAL A 4 5.16 -5.83 4.21
CA VAL A 4 4.85 -5.93 2.77
C VAL A 4 3.69 -6.90 2.54
N ASP A 5 3.74 -8.12 3.08
CA ASP A 5 2.68 -9.11 2.92
C ASP A 5 1.33 -8.61 3.45
N ALA A 6 1.34 -7.84 4.55
CA ALA A 6 0.12 -7.29 5.12
C ALA A 6 -0.51 -6.23 4.19
N ILE A 7 0.33 -5.35 3.63
CA ILE A 7 -0.10 -4.32 2.66
C ILE A 7 -0.63 -4.99 1.38
N GLU A 8 0.13 -5.94 0.82
CA GLU A 8 -0.27 -6.64 -0.40
C GLU A 8 -1.57 -7.42 -0.20
N ASN A 9 -1.76 -8.08 0.94
CA ASN A 9 -3.01 -8.75 1.25
C ASN A 9 -4.17 -7.76 1.32
N GLN A 10 -4.03 -6.64 2.03
CA GLN A 10 -5.09 -5.63 2.08
C GLN A 10 -5.43 -5.08 0.69
N PHE A 11 -4.42 -4.85 -0.15
CA PHE A 11 -4.63 -4.37 -1.51
C PHE A 11 -5.29 -5.43 -2.40
N ARG A 12 -4.98 -6.72 -2.21
CA ARG A 12 -5.66 -7.82 -2.91
C ARG A 12 -7.15 -7.88 -2.62
N PHE A 13 -7.58 -7.45 -1.43
CA PHE A 13 -9.01 -7.35 -1.09
C PHE A 13 -9.67 -6.07 -1.62
N ASP A 14 -8.91 -5.08 -2.08
CA ASP A 14 -9.43 -3.84 -2.66
C ASP A 14 -9.41 -3.90 -4.19
N ASN A 15 -10.57 -4.16 -4.80
CA ASN A 15 -10.74 -4.22 -6.25
C ASN A 15 -10.37 -2.93 -7.00
N ALA A 16 -10.21 -1.79 -6.30
CA ALA A 16 -9.76 -0.55 -6.92
C ALA A 16 -8.24 -0.45 -7.05
N ILE A 17 -7.49 -1.33 -6.38
CA ILE A 17 -6.03 -1.35 -6.34
C ILE A 17 -5.55 -2.60 -7.07
N ASP A 18 -4.82 -2.40 -8.17
CA ASP A 18 -4.18 -3.51 -8.88
C ASP A 18 -2.77 -3.72 -8.30
N VAL A 19 -2.64 -4.70 -7.41
CA VAL A 19 -1.35 -5.04 -6.77
C VAL A 19 -0.25 -5.36 -7.77
N ASN A 20 -0.57 -5.83 -8.97
CA ASN A 20 0.46 -6.14 -9.97
C ASN A 20 1.03 -4.87 -10.63
N LYS A 21 0.38 -3.72 -10.43
CA LYS A 21 0.78 -2.41 -10.97
C LYS A 21 1.34 -1.47 -9.90
N ILE A 22 1.38 -1.93 -8.64
CA ILE A 22 1.93 -1.18 -7.52
C ILE A 22 3.06 -2.00 -6.90
N ASN A 23 4.21 -1.38 -6.78
CA ASN A 23 5.35 -1.90 -6.07
C ASN A 23 5.36 -1.32 -4.65
N VAL A 24 5.44 -2.21 -3.66
CA VAL A 24 5.48 -1.86 -2.23
C VAL A 24 6.87 -2.17 -1.71
N ILE A 25 7.58 -1.17 -1.18
CA ILE A 25 8.88 -1.35 -0.54
C ILE A 25 8.74 -0.87 0.90
N VAL A 26 9.14 -1.70 1.87
CA VAL A 26 9.18 -1.29 3.27
C VAL A 26 10.63 -1.29 3.73
N ASN A 27 11.12 -0.13 4.17
CA ASN A 27 12.48 0.03 4.68
C ASN A 27 12.45 0.74 6.04
N GLU A 28 13.00 0.10 7.07
CA GLU A 28 13.08 0.64 8.44
C GLU A 28 11.74 1.18 9.01
N GLY A 29 10.61 0.56 8.64
CA GLY A 29 9.27 0.98 9.07
C GLY A 29 8.65 2.11 8.24
N ILE A 30 9.29 2.53 7.16
CA ILE A 30 8.75 3.45 6.15
C ILE A 30 8.28 2.59 4.97
N ALA A 31 7.04 2.75 4.54
CA ALA A 31 6.57 2.11 3.31
C ALA A 31 6.50 3.11 2.18
N GLU A 32 7.12 2.73 1.07
CA GLU A 32 7.10 3.43 -0.19
C GLU A 32 6.22 2.68 -1.19
N LEU A 33 5.22 3.37 -1.71
CA LEU A 33 4.23 2.86 -2.66
C LEU A 33 4.48 3.53 -4.01
N THR A 34 4.95 2.77 -4.99
CA THR A 34 5.28 3.27 -6.33
C THR A 34 4.50 2.50 -7.39
N GLY A 35 4.00 3.17 -8.42
CA GLY A 35 3.25 2.49 -9.48
C GLY A 35 2.11 3.33 -10.04
N THR A 36 1.23 2.68 -10.79
CA THR A 36 0.10 3.34 -11.47
C THR A 36 -1.22 2.84 -10.92
N VAL A 37 -2.07 3.77 -10.49
CA VAL A 37 -3.45 3.50 -10.09
C VAL A 37 -4.42 4.03 -11.12
N ASN A 38 -5.56 3.35 -11.26
CA ASN A 38 -6.58 3.71 -12.26
C ASN A 38 -7.40 4.95 -11.85
N ASN A 39 -7.36 5.36 -10.59
CA ASN A 39 -8.10 6.53 -10.11
C ASN A 39 -7.47 7.14 -8.84
N ILE A 40 -7.78 8.41 -8.57
CA ILE A 40 -7.29 9.15 -7.39
C ILE A 40 -7.76 8.50 -6.09
N LYS A 41 -8.99 7.96 -6.06
CA LYS A 41 -9.54 7.27 -4.87
C LYS A 41 -8.74 6.03 -4.48
N ALA A 42 -8.16 5.32 -5.44
CA ALA A 42 -7.28 4.19 -5.19
C ALA A 42 -5.97 4.64 -4.55
N LYS A 43 -5.44 5.81 -4.93
CA LYS A 43 -4.27 6.41 -4.27
C LYS A 43 -4.57 6.77 -2.80
N GLU A 44 -5.72 7.38 -2.55
CA GLU A 44 -6.17 7.73 -1.19
C GLU A 44 -6.39 6.47 -0.35
N ARG A 45 -7.02 5.42 -0.90
CA ARG A 45 -7.20 4.14 -0.21
C ARG A 45 -5.88 3.45 0.08
N ALA A 46 -4.97 3.38 -0.88
CA ALA A 46 -3.65 2.79 -0.68
C ALA A 46 -2.90 3.48 0.48
N THR A 47 -3.03 4.81 0.56
CA THR A 47 -2.45 5.62 1.65
C THR A 47 -3.11 5.30 2.99
N LYS A 48 -4.45 5.25 3.02
CA LYS A 48 -5.18 4.97 4.26
C LYS A 48 -4.93 3.57 4.81
N LEU A 49 -4.85 2.57 3.93
CA LEU A 49 -4.54 1.19 4.29
C LEU A 49 -3.13 1.06 4.88
N THR A 50 -2.16 1.84 4.37
CA THR A 50 -0.82 1.90 4.95
C THR A 50 -0.78 2.65 6.30
N GLU A 51 -1.62 3.67 6.50
CA GLU A 51 -1.75 4.36 7.80
C GLU A 51 -2.32 3.47 8.91
N ASP A 52 -3.24 2.55 8.59
CA ASP A 52 -3.84 1.62 9.55
C ASP A 52 -2.81 0.61 10.10
N ILE A 53 -1.67 0.43 9.43
CA ILE A 53 -0.57 -0.40 9.92
C ILE A 53 0.22 0.41 10.95
N LYS A 54 -0.02 0.11 12.24
CA LYS A 54 0.67 0.72 13.38
C LYS A 54 2.18 0.82 13.14
N ASN A 55 2.69 2.06 13.12
CA ASN A 55 4.10 2.49 12.99
C ASN A 55 4.63 2.77 11.58
N LEU A 56 3.80 2.76 10.54
CA LEU A 56 4.26 3.16 9.21
C LEU A 56 4.36 4.68 9.07
N LYS A 57 5.52 5.18 8.61
CA LYS A 57 5.65 6.59 8.19
C LYS A 57 5.52 6.69 6.68
N LYS A 58 4.78 7.69 6.21
CA LYS A 58 4.62 8.04 4.80
C LYS A 58 5.73 8.98 4.36
N ILE A 59 6.26 8.80 3.15
CA ILE A 59 7.14 9.76 2.45
C ILE A 59 6.40 10.46 1.31
#